data_AF-S3A814-F1
#
_entry.id   AF-S3A814-F1
#
_cell.length_a   1.000
_cell.length_b   1.000
_cell.length_c   1.000
_cell.angle_alpha   90.00
_cell.angle_beta   90.00
_cell.angle_gamma   90.00
#
_symmetry.space_group_name_H-M   'P 1'
#
loop_
_entity.id
_entity.type
_entity.pdbx_description
1 polymer ?
#
loop_
_entity_poly.entity_id
_entity_poly.type
_entity_poly.pdbx_seq_one_letter_code
_entity_poly.pdbx_strand_id
1 'polypeptide(L)'
;MAKPGVRADAYGDLQRLVDNVYKRSPSGFVSNIDVLVRAEIDDLNADLLEVINLIPSGRYKRATLCDQINSIVTAHGWGYTYGTVE
;
A
#
# COMPACT_ATOMS: atom_id res chain seq x y z
N MET A 1 10.16 -7.54 -9.83
CA MET A 1 11.47 -7.14 -9.26
C MET A 1 11.84 -5.75 -9.74
N ALA A 2 11.47 -4.79 -8.91
CA ALA A 2 11.71 -3.36 -9.06
C ALA A 2 13.17 -3.00 -9.34
N LYS A 3 13.38 -2.00 -10.20
CA LYS A 3 14.69 -1.36 -10.42
C LYS A 3 14.73 -0.05 -9.64
N PRO A 4 15.63 0.09 -8.63
CA PRO A 4 15.77 1.33 -7.89
C PRO A 4 16.10 2.52 -8.82
N GLY A 5 15.46 3.67 -8.61
CA GLY A 5 15.79 4.92 -9.31
C GLY A 5 15.05 5.17 -10.64
N VAL A 6 14.09 4.32 -11.01
CA VAL A 6 13.18 4.53 -12.15
C VAL A 6 11.74 4.36 -11.66
N ARG A 7 10.82 5.21 -12.10
CA ARG A 7 9.40 5.04 -11.79
C ARG A 7 8.85 3.83 -12.55
N ALA A 8 8.18 2.93 -11.82
CA ALA A 8 7.46 1.83 -12.43
C ALA A 8 6.11 2.30 -13.01
N ASP A 9 5.53 1.53 -13.93
CA ASP A 9 4.19 1.81 -14.46
C ASP A 9 3.12 1.81 -13.35
N ALA A 10 3.35 1.03 -12.29
CA ALA A 10 2.50 0.95 -11.10
C ALA A 10 2.75 2.09 -10.07
N TYR A 11 3.50 3.13 -10.43
CA TYR A 11 3.73 4.26 -9.54
C TYR A 11 2.39 4.93 -9.15
N GLY A 12 2.15 5.06 -7.84
CA GLY A 12 0.91 5.63 -7.29
C GLY A 12 -0.23 4.63 -7.07
N ASP A 13 -0.04 3.36 -7.43
CA ASP A 13 -1.06 2.32 -7.22
C ASP A 13 -1.33 2.07 -5.72
N LEU A 14 -0.31 2.18 -4.88
CA LEU A 14 -0.46 2.13 -3.41
C LEU A 14 -1.35 3.26 -2.88
N GLN A 15 -1.24 4.48 -3.42
CA GLN A 15 -2.09 5.60 -3.02
C GLN A 15 -3.54 5.32 -3.41
N ARG A 16 -3.75 4.84 -4.64
CA ARG A 16 -5.08 4.45 -5.12
C ARG A 16 -5.71 3.35 -4.26
N LEU A 17 -4.92 2.36 -3.83
CA LEU A 17 -5.37 1.35 -2.88
C LEU A 17 -5.83 1.97 -1.56
N VAL A 18 -5.00 2.82 -0.94
CA VAL A 18 -5.32 3.51 0.32
C VAL A 18 -6.61 4.31 0.20
N ASP A 19 -6.74 5.10 -0.87
CA ASP A 19 -7.93 5.92 -1.08
C ASP A 19 -9.19 5.05 -1.26
N ASN A 20 -9.06 3.92 -1.96
CA ASN A 20 -10.17 3.01 -2.19
C ASN A 20 -10.66 2.31 -0.92
N VAL A 21 -9.76 1.82 -0.05
CA VAL A 21 -10.18 1.12 1.18
C VAL A 21 -10.86 2.06 2.17
N TYR A 22 -10.49 3.35 2.19
CA TYR A 22 -11.12 4.34 3.06
C TYR A 22 -12.28 5.11 2.39
N LYS A 23 -12.54 4.91 1.09
CA LYS A 23 -13.56 5.66 0.34
C LYS A 23 -14.95 5.68 0.98
N ARG A 24 -15.38 4.55 1.54
CA ARG A 24 -16.71 4.42 2.18
C ARG A 24 -16.74 4.87 3.64
N SER A 25 -15.59 4.89 4.31
CA SER A 25 -15.48 5.27 5.71
C SER A 25 -14.15 5.98 5.97
N PRO A 26 -14.02 7.27 5.58
CA PRO A 26 -12.74 7.99 5.61
C PRO A 26 -12.08 8.08 6.99
N SER A 27 -12.89 8.15 8.05
CA SER A 27 -12.43 8.20 9.45
C SER A 27 -12.51 6.86 10.17
N GLY A 28 -12.84 5.78 9.45
CA GLY A 28 -13.04 4.45 10.00
C GLY A 28 -11.74 3.67 10.20
N PHE A 29 -11.92 2.40 10.56
CA PHE A 29 -10.85 1.42 10.64
C PHE A 29 -10.97 0.39 9.52
N VAL A 30 -9.84 0.02 8.92
CA VAL A 30 -9.72 -1.01 7.89
C VAL A 30 -8.80 -2.10 8.42
N SER A 31 -9.15 -3.37 8.24
CA SER A 31 -8.27 -4.49 8.63
C SER A 31 -7.21 -4.77 7.58
N ASN A 32 -6.10 -5.40 7.95
CA ASN A 32 -5.10 -5.85 6.98
C ASN A 32 -5.69 -6.79 5.91
N ILE A 33 -6.70 -7.60 6.28
CA ILE A 33 -7.42 -8.47 5.32
C ILE A 33 -8.19 -7.62 4.30
N ASP A 34 -8.88 -6.56 4.73
CA ASP A 34 -9.61 -5.67 3.80
C ASP A 34 -8.65 -5.02 2.79
N VAL A 35 -7.44 -4.65 3.25
CA VAL A 35 -6.39 -4.09 2.38
C VAL A 35 -5.88 -5.12 1.39
N LEU A 36 -5.61 -6.35 1.84
CA LEU A 36 -5.17 -7.45 0.97
C LEU A 36 -6.21 -7.79 -0.09
N VAL A 37 -7.47 -7.98 0.32
CA VAL A 37 -8.59 -8.26 -0.60
C VAL A 37 -8.75 -7.13 -1.62
N ARG A 38 -8.63 -5.86 -1.19
CA ARG A 38 -8.69 -4.74 -2.12
C ARG A 38 -7.51 -4.72 -3.09
N ALA A 39 -6.30 -5.03 -2.63
CA ALA A 39 -5.11 -5.10 -3.47
C ALA A 39 -5.23 -6.18 -4.56
N GLU A 40 -5.80 -7.34 -4.23
CA GLU A 40 -6.11 -8.39 -5.21
C GLU A 40 -7.18 -7.95 -6.21
N ILE A 41 -8.24 -7.26 -5.75
CA ILE A 41 -9.28 -6.71 -6.63
C ILE A 41 -8.72 -5.66 -7.59
N ASP A 42 -7.78 -4.83 -7.12
CA ASP A 42 -7.12 -3.79 -7.91
C ASP A 42 -5.99 -4.35 -8.80
N ASP A 43 -5.79 -5.68 -8.81
CA ASP A 43 -4.78 -6.42 -9.60
C ASP A 43 -3.36 -5.84 -9.42
N LEU A 44 -3.00 -5.56 -8.17
CA LEU A 44 -1.67 -5.03 -7.86
C LEU A 44 -0.58 -6.04 -8.26
N ASN A 45 0.52 -5.51 -8.78
CA ASN A 45 1.65 -6.35 -9.16
C ASN A 45 2.28 -7.06 -7.94
N ALA A 46 3.11 -8.07 -8.21
CA ALA A 46 3.72 -8.90 -7.17
C ALA A 46 4.55 -8.10 -6.16
N ASP A 47 5.28 -7.07 -6.60
CA ASP A 47 6.12 -6.24 -5.72
C ASP A 47 5.22 -5.41 -4.76
N LEU A 48 4.08 -4.89 -5.23
CA LEU A 48 3.12 -4.19 -4.35
C LEU A 48 2.35 -5.14 -3.44
N LEU A 49 2.00 -6.36 -3.90
CA LEU A 49 1.41 -7.39 -3.05
C LEU A 49 2.38 -7.80 -1.93
N GLU A 50 3.68 -7.86 -2.18
CA GLU A 50 4.69 -8.10 -1.14
C GLU A 50 4.61 -7.03 -0.03
N VAL A 51 4.50 -5.75 -0.40
CA VAL A 51 4.30 -4.67 0.58
C VAL A 51 3.05 -4.91 1.43
N ILE A 52 1.93 -5.27 0.82
CA ILE A 52 0.67 -5.49 1.56
C ILE A 52 0.73 -6.73 2.46
N ASN A 53 1.38 -7.81 2.01
CA ASN A 53 1.55 -9.04 2.80
C ASN A 53 2.46 -8.86 4.03
N LEU A 54 3.34 -7.85 4.01
CA LEU A 54 4.22 -7.53 5.14
C LEU A 54 3.57 -6.60 6.19
N ILE A 55 2.37 -6.07 5.93
CA ILE A 55 1.66 -5.25 6.91
C ILE A 55 1.29 -6.13 8.12
N PRO A 56 1.58 -5.68 9.35
CA PRO A 56 1.19 -6.44 10.53
C PRO A 56 -0.33 -6.70 10.57
N SER A 57 -0.73 -7.77 11.25
CA SER A 57 -2.16 -8.02 11.46
C SER A 57 -2.76 -6.98 12.40
N GLY A 58 -3.94 -6.46 12.07
CA GLY A 58 -4.58 -5.42 12.88
C GLY A 58 -5.65 -4.64 12.14
N ARG A 59 -6.15 -3.58 12.81
CA ARG A 59 -7.08 -2.60 12.24
C ARG A 59 -6.47 -1.22 12.33
N TYR A 60 -6.51 -0.48 11.24
CA TYR A 60 -5.78 0.77 11.08
C TYR A 60 -6.71 1.92 10.75
N LYS A 61 -6.45 3.08 11.35
CA LYS A 61 -6.84 4.36 10.75
C LYS A 61 -5.92 4.66 9.58
N ARG A 62 -6.36 5.50 8.65
CA ARG A 62 -5.63 5.84 7.43
C ARG A 62 -4.17 6.22 7.68
N ALA A 63 -3.92 7.18 8.57
CA ALA A 63 -2.56 7.60 8.91
C ALA A 63 -1.66 6.43 9.33
N THR A 64 -2.14 5.57 10.24
CA THR A 64 -1.36 4.42 10.69
C THR A 64 -1.14 3.38 9.60
N LEU A 65 -2.12 3.16 8.70
CA LEU A 65 -1.93 2.26 7.55
C LEU A 65 -0.85 2.82 6.62
N CYS A 66 -0.90 4.12 6.33
CA CYS A 66 0.09 4.81 5.50
C CYS A 66 1.49 4.71 6.11
N ASP A 67 1.62 4.86 7.43
CA ASP A 67 2.89 4.67 8.14
C ASP A 67 3.43 3.25 7.95
N GLN A 68 2.58 2.21 8.04
CA GLN A 68 3.00 0.82 7.81
C GLN A 68 3.48 0.62 6.36
N ILE A 69 2.69 1.06 5.37
CA ILE A 69 3.04 0.94 3.95
C ILE A 69 4.35 1.66 3.66
N ASN A 70 4.48 2.91 4.12
CA ASN A 70 5.68 3.73 3.88
C ASN A 70 6.92 3.15 4.55
N SER A 71 6.79 2.57 5.75
CA SER A 71 7.89 1.88 6.43
C SER A 71 8.41 0.71 5.59
N ILE A 72 7.51 -0.13 5.06
CA ILE A 72 7.86 -1.31 4.25
C ILE A 72 8.46 -0.88 2.91
N VAL A 73 7.82 0.08 2.21
CA VAL A 73 8.33 0.63 0.95
C VAL A 73 9.73 1.24 1.12
N THR A 74 9.96 1.94 2.24
CA THR A 74 11.27 2.53 2.55
C THR A 74 12.31 1.45 2.83
N ALA A 75 11.95 0.39 3.58
CA ALA A 75 12.84 -0.73 3.86
C ALA A 75 13.32 -1.46 2.59
N HIS A 76 12.47 -1.51 1.55
CA HIS A 76 12.84 -2.08 0.24
C HIS A 76 13.59 -1.08 -0.66
N GLY A 77 13.69 0.19 -0.30
CA GLY A 77 14.23 1.24 -1.18
C GLY A 77 13.32 1.56 -2.37
N TRP A 78 12.01 1.32 -2.25
CA TRP A 78 11.04 1.44 -3.34
C TRP A 78 10.28 2.76 -3.37
N GLY A 79 10.54 3.69 -2.44
CA GLY A 79 9.82 4.96 -2.36
C GLY A 79 9.85 5.78 -3.65
N TYR A 80 10.98 5.78 -4.37
CA TYR A 80 11.05 6.44 -5.68
C TYR A 80 10.36 5.63 -6.79
N THR A 81 10.38 4.31 -6.69
CA THR A 81 9.91 3.39 -7.74
C THR A 81 8.39 3.29 -7.79
N TYR A 82 7.73 3.20 -6.64
CA TYR A 82 6.27 3.04 -6.53
C TYR A 82 5.56 4.23 -5.86
N GLY A 83 6.31 5.12 -5.21
CA GLY A 83 5.77 6.23 -4.43
C GLY A 83 5.53 5.86 -2.97
N THR A 84 5.43 6.89 -2.13
CA THR A 84 4.89 6.81 -0.76
C THR A 84 3.42 7.18 -0.77
N VAL A 85 2.71 6.81 0.29
CA VAL A 85 1.29 7.11 0.48
C VAL A 85 1.07 8.10 1.61
N GLU A 86 -0.03 8.83 1.53
CA GLU A 86 -0.54 9.67 2.63
C GLU A 86 -1.97 9.29 2.93
#